data_AF-A0A503XSS2-F1
#
_entry.id   AF-A0A503XSS2-F1
#
_cell.length_a   1.000
_cell.length_b   1.000
_cell.length_c   1.000
_cell.angle_alpha   90.00
_cell.angle_beta   90.00
_cell.angle_gamma   90.00
#
_symmetry.space_group_name_H-M   'P 1'
#
loop_
_entity.id
_entity.type
_entity.pdbx_description
1 polymer ?
#
loop_
_entity_poly.entity_id
_entity_poly.type
_entity_poly.pdbx_seq_one_letter_code
_entity_poly.pdbx_strand_id
1 'polypeptide(L)'
;MTSNVSLAVWCKPKQQTATTTIEAHFNYWRIAGDANFRRSDTQSTSDFIEVGILVDDPTQIDSIRVFIPFEVERTAVTDCSTYFTTADIAQGIFNELLRGVGVANSGPRSVELLRGDNSVFARVHSFTKSNSGIVTKELDLEKRDNGTLLTISDHVLNDASALYGHGPSPAYFRLRIEIRDVESNPLIRVISTPDRLLQSSYDQIEYLDFRLNEARTLPDPLELDMRKERGAGVKMRLVAFLTAIPVQSEISISNTASHKMRLLEHDLWNAYMPGGIPEGMVVYHWKRTTSVPSDPTLASEFTGEIGDFTAFVKLRTRRSSVQIWVAYLLVAFVFGVLGNLAANLIQSCIDGRW
;
A
#
# COMPACT_ATOMS: atom_id res chain seq x y z
N MET A 1 20.01 -2.83 -2.26
CA MET A 1 18.87 -2.34 -3.07
C MET A 1 18.58 -0.91 -2.67
N THR A 2 18.46 0.01 -3.64
CA THR A 2 18.22 1.44 -3.38
C THR A 2 16.77 1.66 -2.96
N SER A 3 16.56 1.98 -1.68
CA SER A 3 15.24 2.17 -1.04
C SER A 3 14.50 3.45 -1.43
N ASN A 4 14.65 3.92 -2.67
CA ASN A 4 14.21 5.25 -3.10
C ASN A 4 13.55 5.21 -4.49
N VAL A 5 12.81 4.16 -4.82
CA VAL A 5 12.16 4.04 -6.15
C VAL A 5 10.69 4.39 -6.03
N SER A 6 10.21 5.24 -6.92
CA SER A 6 8.80 5.67 -6.93
C SER A 6 7.89 4.58 -7.48
N LEU A 7 6.68 4.48 -6.92
CA LEU A 7 5.56 3.87 -7.62
C LEU A 7 5.13 4.80 -8.76
N ALA A 8 4.48 4.26 -9.78
CA ALA A 8 3.83 5.10 -10.78
C ALA A 8 2.43 4.62 -11.12
N VAL A 9 1.55 5.58 -11.41
CA VAL A 9 0.20 5.35 -11.93
C VAL A 9 -0.09 6.39 -12.99
N TRP A 10 -0.50 5.92 -14.15
CA TRP A 10 -1.05 6.75 -15.21
C TRP A 10 -2.08 5.98 -16.01
N CYS A 11 -2.85 6.69 -16.81
CA CYS A 11 -3.83 6.11 -17.71
C CYS A 11 -3.46 6.52 -19.13
N LYS A 12 -3.52 5.57 -20.05
CA LYS A 12 -3.41 5.87 -21.48
C LYS A 12 -4.82 6.17 -21.99
N PRO A 13 -5.10 7.35 -22.55
CA PRO A 13 -6.42 7.66 -23.08
C PRO A 13 -6.65 6.94 -24.42
N LYS A 14 -7.91 6.64 -24.76
CA LYS A 14 -8.27 6.08 -26.09
C LYS A 14 -8.03 7.07 -27.22
N GLN A 15 -8.24 8.35 -26.94
CA GLN A 15 -8.05 9.45 -27.89
C GLN A 15 -7.38 10.61 -27.16
N GLN A 16 -6.56 11.41 -27.86
CA GLN A 16 -5.87 12.55 -27.24
C GLN A 16 -6.82 13.63 -26.69
N THR A 17 -8.06 13.67 -27.20
CA THR A 17 -9.14 14.55 -26.75
C THR A 17 -9.94 14.00 -25.57
N ALA A 18 -9.65 12.78 -25.11
CA ALA A 18 -10.41 12.12 -24.06
C ALA A 18 -10.20 12.85 -22.72
N THR A 19 -11.30 13.25 -22.09
CA THR A 19 -11.28 14.01 -20.83
C THR A 19 -11.95 13.21 -19.72
N THR A 20 -11.19 12.86 -18.68
CA THR A 20 -11.72 12.16 -17.50
C THR A 20 -10.82 12.45 -16.30
N THR A 21 -11.26 12.07 -15.10
CA THR A 21 -10.42 12.17 -13.90
C THR A 21 -10.26 10.83 -13.21
N ILE A 22 -9.15 10.71 -12.48
CA ILE A 22 -8.86 9.53 -11.67
C ILE A 22 -8.54 9.92 -10.23
N GLU A 23 -8.84 9.00 -9.31
CA GLU A 23 -8.33 9.00 -7.95
C GLU A 23 -7.42 7.79 -7.75
N ALA A 24 -6.27 8.00 -7.10
CA ALA A 24 -5.34 6.94 -6.73
C ALA A 24 -5.32 6.74 -5.21
N HIS A 25 -5.59 5.52 -4.77
CA HIS A 25 -5.72 5.11 -3.38
C HIS A 25 -4.68 4.04 -3.10
N PHE A 26 -3.69 4.33 -2.28
CA PHE A 26 -2.64 3.40 -1.89
C PHE A 26 -2.73 3.07 -0.42
N ASN A 27 -2.73 1.78 -0.07
CA ASN A 27 -2.75 1.34 1.32
C ASN A 27 -1.60 0.37 1.56
N TYR A 28 -0.62 0.76 2.37
CA TYR A 28 0.47 -0.12 2.79
C TYR A 28 0.17 -0.70 4.16
N TRP A 29 0.31 -2.01 4.31
CA TRP A 29 0.01 -2.73 5.54
C TRP A 29 1.26 -3.44 6.05
N ARG A 30 1.78 -2.95 7.18
CA ARG A 30 2.99 -3.46 7.84
C ARG A 30 2.64 -4.57 8.84
N ILE A 31 2.01 -5.64 8.35
CA ILE A 31 1.56 -6.78 9.17
C ILE A 31 2.75 -7.50 9.81
N ALA A 32 3.82 -7.71 9.04
CA ALA A 32 5.04 -8.32 9.55
C ALA A 32 5.82 -7.40 10.51
N GLY A 33 5.33 -6.18 10.72
CA GLY A 33 5.77 -5.29 11.79
C GLY A 33 5.52 -5.87 13.18
N ASP A 34 4.51 -6.71 13.37
CA ASP A 34 4.29 -7.41 14.64
C ASP A 34 4.97 -8.78 14.63
N ALA A 35 6.04 -8.93 15.42
CA ALA A 35 6.81 -10.17 15.48
C ALA A 35 6.07 -11.34 16.14
N ASN A 36 5.03 -11.04 16.94
CA ASN A 36 4.26 -12.03 17.67
C ASN A 36 3.00 -12.46 16.91
N PHE A 37 2.58 -11.68 15.90
CA PHE A 37 1.41 -12.02 15.11
C PHE A 37 1.65 -13.24 14.22
N ARG A 38 0.71 -14.17 14.27
CA ARG A 38 0.65 -15.37 13.43
C ARG A 38 -0.69 -15.40 12.73
N ARG A 39 -0.67 -15.46 11.40
CA ARG A 39 -1.90 -15.63 10.62
C ARG A 39 -2.55 -16.98 10.93
N SER A 40 -3.88 -17.00 10.89
CA SER A 40 -4.67 -18.21 11.13
C SER A 40 -4.66 -19.19 9.95
N ASP A 41 -4.34 -18.72 8.75
CA ASP A 41 -4.47 -19.46 7.49
C ASP A 41 -3.19 -20.22 7.08
N THR A 42 -2.32 -20.56 8.04
CA THR A 42 -1.03 -21.27 7.85
C THR A 42 -0.02 -20.56 6.94
N GLN A 43 -0.35 -19.40 6.37
CA GLN A 43 0.56 -18.59 5.57
C GLN A 43 1.52 -17.82 6.47
N SER A 44 2.72 -17.58 5.95
CA SER A 44 3.68 -16.68 6.59
C SER A 44 3.10 -15.27 6.65
N THR A 45 3.28 -14.59 7.79
CA THR A 45 2.96 -13.17 7.92
C THR A 45 3.79 -12.36 6.92
N SER A 46 3.12 -11.65 6.02
CA SER A 46 3.74 -10.80 4.99
C SER A 46 3.10 -9.42 4.99
N ASP A 47 3.88 -8.43 4.57
CA ASP A 47 3.33 -7.11 4.26
C ASP A 47 2.65 -7.12 2.89
N PHE A 48 1.84 -6.12 2.62
CA PHE A 48 1.26 -5.92 1.30
C PHE A 48 0.98 -4.46 1.03
N ILE A 49 0.84 -4.13 -0.25
CA ILE A 49 0.33 -2.86 -0.72
C ILE A 49 -0.94 -3.09 -1.52
N GLU A 50 -1.93 -2.23 -1.30
CA GLU A 50 -3.13 -2.19 -2.12
C GLU A 50 -3.11 -0.94 -3.00
N VAL A 51 -3.49 -1.14 -4.26
CA VAL A 51 -3.65 -0.08 -5.25
C VAL A 51 -5.11 -0.04 -5.65
N GLY A 52 -5.73 1.11 -5.42
CA GLY A 52 -7.11 1.43 -5.76
C GLY A 52 -7.15 2.56 -6.77
N ILE A 53 -7.74 2.35 -7.95
CA ILE A 53 -7.89 3.38 -8.97
C ILE A 53 -9.39 3.58 -9.22
N LEU A 54 -9.90 4.77 -8.89
CA LEU A 54 -11.25 5.20 -9.26
C LEU A 54 -11.15 6.03 -10.54
N VAL A 55 -11.89 5.65 -11.57
CA VAL A 55 -11.97 6.36 -12.84
C VAL A 55 -13.38 6.88 -12.99
N ASP A 56 -13.55 8.19 -13.21
CA ASP A 56 -14.88 8.79 -13.34
C ASP A 56 -15.61 8.34 -14.63
N ASP A 57 -14.88 8.28 -15.75
CA ASP A 57 -15.38 7.74 -17.02
C ASP A 57 -14.35 6.77 -17.64
N PRO A 58 -14.49 5.44 -17.42
CA PRO A 58 -13.60 4.43 -17.98
C PRO A 58 -13.70 4.31 -19.51
N THR A 59 -14.76 4.80 -20.14
CA THR A 59 -14.91 4.72 -21.61
C THR A 59 -13.84 5.53 -22.34
N GLN A 60 -13.26 6.52 -21.67
CA GLN A 60 -12.21 7.43 -22.17
C GLN A 60 -10.80 6.81 -22.13
N ILE A 61 -10.61 5.71 -21.39
CA ILE A 61 -9.32 5.15 -21.07
C ILE A 61 -9.08 3.86 -21.88
N ASP A 62 -7.90 3.76 -22.49
CA ASP A 62 -7.42 2.58 -23.21
C ASP A 62 -6.83 1.57 -22.22
N SER A 63 -6.00 2.04 -21.29
CA SER A 63 -5.45 1.18 -20.24
C SER A 63 -5.06 1.97 -19.00
N ILE A 64 -5.08 1.30 -17.85
CA ILE A 64 -4.53 1.81 -16.59
C ILE A 64 -3.20 1.11 -16.36
N ARG A 65 -2.16 1.90 -16.10
CA ARG A 65 -0.80 1.43 -15.86
C ARG A 65 -0.41 1.69 -14.41
N VAL A 66 0.11 0.66 -13.75
CA VAL A 66 0.60 0.75 -12.37
C VAL A 66 1.99 0.12 -12.30
N PHE A 67 3.01 0.93 -12.02
CA PHE A 67 4.36 0.42 -11.78
C PHE A 67 4.60 0.19 -10.29
N ILE A 68 5.06 -1.00 -9.98
CA ILE A 68 5.45 -1.45 -8.64
C ILE A 68 6.96 -1.66 -8.64
N PRO A 69 7.72 -1.01 -7.73
CA PRO A 69 9.19 -0.99 -7.78
C PRO A 69 9.83 -2.27 -7.20
N PHE A 70 9.25 -3.42 -7.53
CA PHE A 70 9.75 -4.75 -7.23
C PHE A 70 9.11 -5.79 -8.14
N GLU A 71 9.71 -6.97 -8.19
CA GLU A 71 9.14 -8.10 -8.92
C GLU A 71 7.88 -8.60 -8.23
N VAL A 72 6.79 -8.66 -8.99
CA VAL A 72 5.47 -9.13 -8.55
C VAL A 72 5.14 -10.36 -9.37
N GLU A 73 4.95 -11.48 -8.68
CA GLU A 73 4.40 -12.69 -9.28
C GLU A 73 2.88 -12.57 -9.38
N ARG A 74 2.28 -13.08 -10.45
CA ARG A 74 0.81 -13.03 -10.65
C ARG A 74 0.02 -13.64 -9.50
N THR A 75 0.57 -14.68 -8.89
CA THR A 75 -0.02 -15.37 -7.73
C THR A 75 0.05 -14.55 -6.44
N ALA A 76 0.83 -13.46 -6.39
CA ALA A 76 0.87 -12.51 -5.29
C ALA A 76 -0.15 -11.36 -5.46
N VAL A 77 -0.88 -11.30 -6.58
CA VAL A 77 -1.89 -10.28 -6.85
C VAL A 77 -3.28 -10.84 -6.56
N THR A 78 -4.00 -10.18 -5.66
CA THR A 78 -5.35 -10.53 -5.24
C THR A 78 -6.34 -9.44 -5.64
N ASP A 79 -7.45 -9.83 -6.26
CA ASP A 79 -8.60 -8.96 -6.46
C ASP A 79 -9.38 -8.76 -5.15
N CYS A 80 -9.57 -7.50 -4.76
CA CYS A 80 -10.26 -7.09 -3.54
C CYS A 80 -11.76 -6.77 -3.74
N SER A 81 -12.29 -6.89 -4.95
CA SER A 81 -13.67 -6.51 -5.30
C SER A 81 -14.73 -7.13 -4.39
N THR A 82 -14.58 -8.40 -4.03
CA THR A 82 -15.56 -9.14 -3.23
C THR A 82 -15.73 -8.57 -1.82
N TYR A 83 -14.73 -7.90 -1.26
CA TYR A 83 -14.85 -7.31 0.07
C TYR A 83 -15.80 -6.11 0.10
N PHE A 84 -16.08 -5.50 -1.05
CA PHE A 84 -16.99 -4.35 -1.17
C PHE A 84 -18.47 -4.73 -1.08
N THR A 85 -18.82 -6.02 -1.02
CA THR A 85 -20.20 -6.43 -0.67
C THR A 85 -20.54 -6.15 0.79
N THR A 86 -19.51 -5.97 1.63
CA THR A 86 -19.67 -5.58 3.03
C THR A 86 -19.71 -4.06 3.13
N ALA A 87 -20.85 -3.51 3.54
CA ALA A 87 -21.08 -2.06 3.61
C ALA A 87 -20.02 -1.35 4.48
N ASP A 88 -19.67 -1.92 5.63
CA ASP A 88 -18.68 -1.33 6.54
C ASP A 88 -17.28 -1.21 5.91
N ILE A 89 -16.90 -2.14 5.02
CA ILE A 89 -15.63 -2.07 4.28
C ILE A 89 -15.67 -0.96 3.23
N ALA A 90 -16.76 -0.89 2.45
CA ALA A 90 -16.94 0.17 1.47
C ALA A 90 -16.92 1.56 2.15
N GLN A 91 -17.63 1.68 3.28
CA GLN A 91 -17.64 2.89 4.09
C GLN A 91 -16.28 3.20 4.71
N GLY A 92 -15.56 2.19 5.21
CA GLY A 92 -14.22 2.35 5.77
C GLY A 92 -13.20 2.86 4.74
N ILE A 93 -13.34 2.44 3.48
CA ILE A 93 -12.44 2.82 2.37
C ILE A 93 -12.78 4.21 1.82
N PHE A 94 -14.05 4.49 1.52
CA PHE A 94 -14.46 5.74 0.88
C PHE A 94 -14.85 6.85 1.87
N ASN A 95 -15.00 6.52 3.15
CA ASN A 95 -15.53 7.42 4.19
C ASN A 95 -16.91 8.01 3.79
N GLU A 96 -17.73 7.18 3.16
CA GLU A 96 -19.08 7.50 2.71
C GLU A 96 -20.02 6.35 3.05
N LEU A 97 -21.28 6.64 3.38
CA LEU A 97 -22.31 5.62 3.58
C LEU A 97 -22.64 4.95 2.24
N LEU A 98 -21.96 3.84 1.97
CA LEU A 98 -22.10 3.06 0.75
C LEU A 98 -22.62 1.66 1.06
N ARG A 99 -23.49 1.17 0.19
CA ARG A 99 -23.97 -0.21 0.21
C ARG A 99 -23.48 -0.94 -1.03
N GLY A 100 -22.76 -2.05 -0.82
CA GLY A 100 -22.39 -2.97 -1.88
C GLY A 100 -23.55 -3.87 -2.26
N VAL A 101 -23.89 -3.93 -3.55
CA VAL A 101 -24.81 -4.90 -4.12
C VAL A 101 -24.00 -5.86 -4.98
N GLY A 102 -24.11 -7.16 -4.65
CA GLY A 102 -23.34 -8.22 -5.28
C GLY A 102 -23.64 -8.38 -6.77
N VAL A 103 -22.79 -9.16 -7.43
CA VAL A 103 -22.81 -9.40 -8.88
C VAL A 103 -24.17 -9.97 -9.29
N ALA A 104 -24.90 -9.28 -10.17
CA ALA A 104 -26.09 -9.84 -10.79
C ALA A 104 -25.72 -11.09 -11.59
N ASN A 105 -26.59 -12.11 -11.61
CA ASN A 105 -26.37 -13.37 -12.34
C ASN A 105 -26.25 -13.20 -13.87
N SER A 106 -26.46 -11.98 -14.37
CA SER A 106 -26.32 -11.58 -15.78
C SER A 106 -25.69 -10.20 -15.85
N GLY A 107 -24.48 -10.09 -16.42
CA GLY A 107 -23.75 -8.83 -16.63
C GLY A 107 -22.24 -8.94 -16.33
N PRO A 108 -21.46 -7.88 -16.61
CA PRO A 108 -20.10 -7.68 -16.12
C PRO A 108 -19.96 -8.00 -14.64
N ARG A 109 -18.87 -8.70 -14.29
CA ARG A 109 -18.57 -9.07 -12.90
C ARG A 109 -18.15 -7.82 -12.14
N SER A 110 -19.09 -7.17 -11.46
CA SER A 110 -18.81 -6.01 -10.62
C SER A 110 -19.68 -5.99 -9.38
N VAL A 111 -19.16 -5.38 -8.31
CA VAL A 111 -19.94 -5.00 -7.14
C VAL A 111 -20.38 -3.55 -7.31
N GLU A 112 -21.68 -3.29 -7.28
CA GLU A 112 -22.19 -1.92 -7.36
C GLU A 112 -22.15 -1.27 -5.97
N LEU A 113 -21.53 -0.10 -5.87
CA LEU A 113 -21.58 0.73 -4.69
C LEU A 113 -22.69 1.75 -4.86
N LEU A 114 -23.71 1.67 -4.01
CA LEU A 114 -24.84 2.57 -4.01
C LEU A 114 -24.74 3.55 -2.85
N ARG A 115 -25.11 4.81 -3.09
CA ARG A 115 -25.33 5.80 -2.04
C ARG A 115 -26.67 5.57 -1.35
N GLY A 116 -26.93 6.31 -0.27
CA GLY A 116 -28.18 6.20 0.49
C GLY A 116 -29.46 6.50 -0.31
N ASP A 117 -29.36 7.26 -1.41
CA ASP A 117 -30.45 7.56 -2.34
C ASP A 117 -30.59 6.53 -3.48
N ASN A 118 -29.84 5.41 -3.41
CA ASN A 118 -29.70 4.38 -4.45
C ASN A 118 -29.05 4.85 -5.75
N SER A 119 -28.46 6.05 -5.80
CA SER A 119 -27.60 6.43 -6.92
C SER A 119 -26.31 5.61 -6.90
N VAL A 120 -25.80 5.28 -8.09
CA VAL A 120 -24.54 4.53 -8.23
C VAL A 120 -23.38 5.47 -7.91
N PHE A 121 -22.60 5.13 -6.89
CA PHE A 121 -21.33 5.80 -6.57
C PHE A 121 -20.24 5.38 -7.55
N ALA A 122 -20.00 4.07 -7.64
CA ALA A 122 -19.04 3.46 -8.55
C ALA A 122 -19.31 1.95 -8.67
N ARG A 123 -18.74 1.32 -9.71
CA ARG A 123 -18.71 -0.15 -9.83
C ARG A 123 -17.31 -0.65 -9.55
N VAL A 124 -17.19 -1.56 -8.59
CA VAL A 124 -15.92 -2.23 -8.31
C VAL A 124 -15.78 -3.41 -9.25
N HIS A 125 -14.83 -3.35 -10.18
CA HIS A 125 -14.60 -4.42 -11.15
C HIS A 125 -14.09 -5.68 -10.44
N SER A 126 -14.67 -6.83 -10.74
CA SER A 126 -14.27 -8.13 -10.24
C SER A 126 -13.53 -8.91 -11.33
N PHE A 127 -12.25 -9.12 -11.09
CA PHE A 127 -11.36 -9.74 -12.06
C PHE A 127 -11.60 -11.25 -12.15
N THR A 128 -11.57 -11.79 -13.36
CA THR A 128 -11.60 -13.23 -13.61
C THR A 128 -10.33 -13.88 -13.09
N LYS A 129 -10.51 -14.86 -12.21
CA LYS A 129 -9.43 -15.66 -11.63
C LYS A 129 -9.25 -16.96 -12.38
N SER A 130 -7.99 -17.40 -12.47
CA SER A 130 -7.55 -18.72 -12.90
C SER A 130 -6.75 -19.37 -11.78
N ASN A 131 -6.32 -20.63 -11.96
CA ASN A 131 -5.45 -21.31 -10.99
C ASN A 131 -4.11 -20.57 -10.77
N SER A 132 -3.68 -19.72 -11.70
CA SER A 132 -2.44 -18.94 -11.63
C SER A 132 -2.64 -17.47 -11.20
N GLY A 133 -3.81 -17.11 -10.68
CA GLY A 133 -4.17 -15.72 -10.33
C GLY A 133 -5.09 -15.07 -11.37
N ILE A 134 -5.15 -13.74 -11.40
CA ILE A 134 -5.98 -12.98 -12.35
C ILE A 134 -5.57 -13.31 -13.79
N VAL A 135 -6.53 -13.46 -14.71
CA VAL A 135 -6.23 -13.82 -16.11
C VAL A 135 -5.44 -12.72 -16.83
N THR A 136 -4.47 -13.11 -17.67
CA THR A 136 -3.57 -12.19 -18.39
C THR A 136 -4.30 -11.22 -19.30
N LYS A 137 -5.44 -11.63 -19.86
CA LYS A 137 -6.24 -10.75 -20.70
C LYS A 137 -6.66 -9.50 -19.92
N GLU A 138 -7.07 -9.65 -18.67
CA GLU A 138 -7.61 -8.57 -17.83
C GLU A 138 -6.52 -7.74 -17.17
N LEU A 139 -5.50 -8.42 -16.65
CA LEU A 139 -4.37 -7.80 -15.97
C LEU A 139 -3.06 -8.38 -16.51
N ASP A 140 -2.32 -7.60 -17.30
CA ASP A 140 -1.00 -7.99 -17.76
C ASP A 140 0.09 -7.56 -16.76
N LEU A 141 1.12 -8.39 -16.60
CA LEU A 141 2.25 -8.17 -15.68
C LEU A 141 3.54 -8.29 -16.48
N GLU A 142 4.21 -7.16 -16.72
CA GLU A 142 5.50 -7.10 -17.40
C GLU A 142 6.61 -6.81 -16.39
N LYS A 143 7.59 -7.73 -16.27
CA LYS A 143 8.80 -7.47 -15.47
C LYS A 143 9.73 -6.56 -16.25
N ARG A 144 9.98 -5.36 -15.74
CA ARG A 144 10.83 -4.36 -16.41
C ARG A 144 11.38 -3.35 -15.41
N ASP A 145 12.56 -2.81 -15.69
CA ASP A 145 13.18 -1.71 -14.94
C ASP A 145 13.32 -1.99 -13.42
N ASN A 146 13.66 -3.23 -13.06
CA ASN A 146 13.74 -3.74 -11.67
C ASN A 146 12.41 -3.64 -10.87
N GLY A 147 11.29 -3.57 -11.59
CA GLY A 147 9.96 -3.63 -11.02
C GLY A 147 9.00 -4.43 -11.90
N THR A 148 7.71 -4.19 -11.69
CA THR A 148 6.64 -4.82 -12.46
C THR A 148 5.65 -3.76 -12.90
N LEU A 149 5.38 -3.71 -14.20
CA LEU A 149 4.33 -2.89 -14.78
C LEU A 149 3.05 -3.74 -14.88
N LEU A 150 2.05 -3.36 -14.09
CA LEU A 150 0.70 -3.92 -14.14
C LEU A 150 -0.12 -3.09 -15.13
N THR A 151 -0.82 -3.78 -16.03
CA THR A 151 -1.68 -3.15 -17.04
C THR A 151 -3.10 -3.71 -16.94
N ILE A 152 -4.05 -2.85 -16.56
CA ILE A 152 -5.48 -3.15 -16.70
C ILE A 152 -5.87 -2.81 -18.13
N SER A 153 -6.36 -3.83 -18.84
CA SER A 153 -6.67 -3.77 -20.27
C SER A 153 -7.94 -2.99 -20.63
N ASP A 154 -8.06 -2.63 -21.90
CA ASP A 154 -9.18 -1.91 -22.49
C ASP A 154 -10.52 -2.66 -22.35
N HIS A 155 -10.52 -3.98 -22.52
CA HIS A 155 -11.74 -4.77 -22.44
C HIS A 155 -12.32 -4.77 -21.01
N VAL A 156 -11.48 -4.74 -19.98
CA VAL A 156 -11.92 -4.57 -18.57
C VAL A 156 -12.59 -3.22 -18.36
N LEU A 157 -12.03 -2.17 -18.96
CA LEU A 157 -12.58 -0.81 -18.89
C LEU A 157 -13.90 -0.71 -19.64
N ASN A 158 -14.00 -1.37 -20.81
CA ASN A 158 -15.23 -1.47 -21.58
C ASN A 158 -16.30 -2.26 -20.82
N ASP A 159 -15.97 -3.41 -20.24
CA ASP A 159 -16.89 -4.23 -19.46
C ASP A 159 -17.43 -3.46 -18.25
N ALA A 160 -16.59 -2.70 -17.56
CA ALA A 160 -17.01 -1.83 -16.45
C ALA A 160 -18.02 -0.75 -16.89
N SER A 161 -18.00 -0.37 -18.17
CA SER A 161 -18.89 0.63 -18.77
C SER A 161 -20.13 0.06 -19.48
N ALA A 162 -20.12 -1.22 -19.88
CA ALA A 162 -21.05 -1.80 -20.85
C ALA A 162 -22.51 -1.95 -20.38
N LEU A 163 -22.79 -1.81 -19.09
CA LEU A 163 -24.11 -2.09 -18.52
C LEU A 163 -25.15 -0.97 -18.69
N TYR A 164 -24.76 0.25 -19.06
CA TYR A 164 -25.68 1.38 -19.04
C TYR A 164 -25.67 2.15 -20.35
N GLY A 165 -26.84 2.21 -20.99
CA GLY A 165 -27.06 2.87 -22.26
C GLY A 165 -26.90 4.39 -22.22
N HIS A 166 -26.91 5.05 -21.06
CA HIS A 166 -26.86 6.52 -20.97
C HIS A 166 -26.02 7.01 -19.76
N GLY A 167 -24.77 7.45 -20.04
CA GLY A 167 -23.97 8.32 -19.16
C GLY A 167 -22.67 7.70 -18.60
N PRO A 168 -21.67 8.53 -18.25
CA PRO A 168 -20.43 8.09 -17.61
C PRO A 168 -20.74 7.46 -16.25
N SER A 169 -20.13 6.31 -15.98
CA SER A 169 -20.32 5.57 -14.74
C SER A 169 -18.96 5.22 -14.13
N PRO A 170 -18.65 5.73 -12.92
CA PRO A 170 -17.34 5.52 -12.34
C PRO A 170 -17.03 4.05 -12.10
N ALA A 171 -15.80 3.65 -12.42
CA ALA A 171 -15.29 2.30 -12.20
C ALA A 171 -14.12 2.33 -11.22
N TYR A 172 -14.11 1.37 -10.31
CA TYR A 172 -13.09 1.24 -9.28
C TYR A 172 -12.38 -0.10 -9.41
N PHE A 173 -11.05 -0.06 -9.43
CA PHE A 173 -10.19 -1.24 -9.54
C PHE A 173 -9.35 -1.31 -8.28
N ARG A 174 -9.42 -2.41 -7.51
CA ARG A 174 -8.63 -2.58 -6.29
C ARG A 174 -7.89 -3.90 -6.28
N LEU A 175 -6.57 -3.80 -6.31
CA LEU A 175 -5.65 -4.93 -6.29
C LEU A 175 -4.82 -4.89 -5.01
N ARG A 176 -4.64 -6.05 -4.38
CA ARG A 176 -3.69 -6.26 -3.29
C ARG A 176 -2.47 -7.01 -3.82
N ILE A 177 -1.28 -6.54 -3.49
CA ILE A 177 0.00 -7.11 -3.92
C ILE A 177 0.78 -7.51 -2.67
N GLU A 178 0.94 -8.81 -2.47
CA GLU A 178 1.70 -9.35 -1.35
C GLU A 178 3.21 -9.18 -1.55
N ILE A 179 3.90 -8.76 -0.49
CA ILE A 179 5.35 -8.64 -0.44
C ILE A 179 5.88 -9.90 0.25
N ARG A 180 6.28 -10.88 -0.57
CA ARG A 180 6.67 -12.21 -0.07
C ARG A 180 7.90 -12.20 0.81
N ASP A 181 8.91 -11.41 0.42
CA ASP A 181 10.13 -11.25 1.20
C ASP A 181 10.07 -9.95 2.00
N VAL A 182 9.82 -10.10 3.29
CA VAL A 182 9.73 -8.99 4.25
C VAL A 182 11.09 -8.34 4.47
N GLU A 183 12.19 -9.09 4.38
CA GLU A 183 13.54 -8.57 4.58
C GLU A 183 14.00 -7.75 3.36
N SER A 184 13.54 -8.11 2.18
CA SER A 184 13.76 -7.35 0.95
C SER A 184 12.64 -6.36 0.62
N ASN A 185 11.75 -6.04 1.58
CA ASN A 185 10.64 -5.14 1.32
C ASN A 185 11.16 -3.75 0.88
N PRO A 186 10.91 -3.32 -0.36
CA PRO A 186 11.50 -2.10 -0.92
C PRO A 186 10.82 -0.82 -0.43
N LEU A 187 9.62 -0.92 0.15
CA LEU A 187 8.85 0.21 0.64
C LEU A 187 9.30 0.62 2.05
N ILE A 188 9.91 -0.30 2.79
CA ILE A 188 10.35 -0.05 4.17
C ILE A 188 11.83 -0.33 4.34
N ARG A 189 12.56 0.63 4.91
CA ARG A 189 13.96 0.45 5.24
C ARG A 189 14.13 0.30 6.74
N VAL A 190 14.64 -0.86 7.15
CA VAL A 190 15.00 -1.13 8.53
C VAL A 190 16.44 -0.67 8.79
N ILE A 191 16.65 0.12 9.83
CA ILE A 191 17.98 0.46 10.36
C ILE A 191 18.18 -0.30 11.66
N SER A 192 19.15 -1.22 11.66
CA SER A 192 19.59 -1.94 12.85
C SER A 192 20.47 -1.07 13.73
N THR A 193 20.28 -1.12 15.04
CA THR A 193 21.17 -0.46 16.00
C THR A 193 22.33 -1.39 16.38
N PRO A 194 23.57 -0.88 16.50
CA PRO A 194 24.75 -1.72 16.77
C PRO A 194 24.77 -2.30 18.19
N ASP A 195 24.09 -1.67 19.13
CA ASP A 195 23.99 -2.05 20.55
C ASP A 195 22.91 -3.10 20.82
N ARG A 196 22.28 -3.65 19.78
CA ARG A 196 21.17 -4.62 19.88
C ARG A 196 21.43 -5.79 20.85
N LEU A 197 22.66 -6.30 20.87
CA LEU A 197 23.02 -7.48 21.69
C LEU A 197 23.28 -7.13 23.17
N LEU A 198 23.41 -5.85 23.50
CA LEU A 198 23.67 -5.36 24.86
C LEU A 198 22.39 -4.97 25.61
N GLN A 199 21.23 -5.06 24.96
CA GLN A 199 19.95 -4.62 25.51
C GLN A 199 18.94 -5.77 25.54
N SER A 200 18.15 -5.85 26.60
CA SER A 200 17.02 -6.79 26.71
C SER A 200 15.81 -6.38 25.85
N SER A 201 15.79 -5.14 25.38
CA SER A 201 14.89 -4.61 24.36
C SER A 201 15.58 -3.44 23.65
N TYR A 202 15.36 -3.29 22.34
CA TYR A 202 15.96 -2.21 21.57
C TYR A 202 14.93 -1.53 20.67
N ASP A 203 15.24 -0.32 20.24
CA ASP A 203 14.44 0.40 19.26
C ASP A 203 14.90 0.08 17.85
N GLN A 204 14.00 -0.50 17.06
CA GLN A 204 14.19 -0.64 15.63
C GLN A 204 13.65 0.61 14.94
N ILE A 205 14.49 1.27 14.15
CA ILE A 205 14.07 2.41 13.35
C ILE A 205 13.72 1.88 11.96
N GLU A 206 12.52 2.19 11.49
CA GLU A 206 12.09 1.90 10.13
C GLU A 206 11.74 3.21 9.41
N TYR A 207 12.00 3.28 8.11
CA TYR A 207 11.58 4.41 7.27
C TYR A 207 10.70 3.90 6.15
N LEU A 208 9.54 4.51 6.00
CA LEU A 208 8.61 4.32 4.89
C LEU A 208 8.64 5.59 4.06
N ASP A 209 9.10 5.49 2.81
CA ASP A 209 9.20 6.61 1.88
C ASP A 209 8.30 6.33 0.68
N PHE A 210 7.02 6.66 0.83
CA PHE A 210 6.05 6.51 -0.25
C PHE A 210 6.21 7.65 -1.25
N ARG A 211 6.44 7.28 -2.52
CA ARG A 211 6.55 8.22 -3.64
C ARG A 211 5.71 7.70 -4.80
N LEU A 212 4.94 8.59 -5.39
CA LEU A 212 4.10 8.33 -6.55
C LEU A 212 4.44 9.33 -7.65
N ASN A 213 4.70 8.82 -8.85
CA ASN A 213 5.02 9.59 -10.06
C ASN A 213 6.19 10.58 -9.90
N GLU A 214 7.09 10.35 -8.94
CA GLU A 214 8.24 11.23 -8.69
C GLU A 214 9.34 10.95 -9.73
N ALA A 215 9.41 11.82 -10.74
CA ALA A 215 10.25 11.65 -11.94
C ALA A 215 11.72 11.38 -11.62
N ARG A 216 12.27 12.03 -10.59
CA ARG A 216 13.69 11.86 -10.21
C ARG A 216 14.05 10.46 -9.68
N THR A 217 13.03 9.66 -9.36
CA THR A 217 13.15 8.32 -8.77
C THR A 217 12.48 7.22 -9.56
N LEU A 218 11.91 7.56 -10.73
CA LEU A 218 11.43 6.57 -11.69
C LEU A 218 12.58 6.16 -12.63
N PRO A 219 12.57 4.92 -13.13
CA PRO A 219 13.44 4.54 -14.24
C PRO A 219 13.18 5.43 -15.47
N ASP A 220 14.24 5.95 -16.10
CA ASP A 220 14.12 6.87 -17.25
C ASP A 220 13.24 6.32 -18.39
N PRO A 221 13.34 5.03 -18.78
CA PRO A 221 12.46 4.49 -19.83
C PRO A 221 10.98 4.54 -19.44
N LEU A 222 10.66 4.22 -18.19
CA LEU A 222 9.31 4.24 -17.66
C LEU A 222 8.75 5.67 -17.58
N GLU A 223 9.58 6.61 -17.15
CA GLU A 223 9.25 8.03 -17.07
C GLU A 223 8.87 8.59 -18.45
N LEU A 224 9.67 8.24 -19.46
CA LEU A 224 9.43 8.62 -20.85
C LEU A 224 8.14 8.00 -21.40
N ASP A 225 7.89 6.72 -21.11
CA ASP A 225 6.67 6.02 -21.54
C ASP A 225 5.43 6.65 -20.88
N MET A 226 5.49 6.94 -19.57
CA MET A 226 4.43 7.64 -18.85
C MET A 226 4.13 9.02 -19.45
N ARG A 227 5.16 9.83 -19.78
CA ARG A 227 4.98 11.13 -20.43
C ARG A 227 4.32 11.03 -21.80
N LYS A 228 4.66 10.01 -22.59
CA LYS A 228 4.09 9.79 -23.92
C LYS A 228 2.65 9.28 -23.86
N GLU A 229 2.35 8.40 -22.91
CA GLU A 229 1.05 7.73 -22.82
C GLU A 229 -0.02 8.53 -22.07
N ARG A 230 0.32 9.28 -21.01
CA ARG A 230 -0.66 9.89 -20.09
C ARG A 230 -1.70 10.80 -20.79
N GLY A 231 -1.32 11.46 -21.88
CA GLY A 231 -2.14 12.48 -22.54
C GLY A 231 -2.47 13.67 -21.64
N ALA A 232 -3.00 14.77 -22.19
CA ALA A 232 -3.32 15.96 -21.40
C ALA A 232 -4.70 15.92 -20.73
N GLY A 233 -5.57 15.00 -21.17
CA GLY A 233 -6.99 14.99 -20.79
C GLY A 233 -7.36 14.10 -19.61
N VAL A 234 -6.48 13.16 -19.19
CA VAL A 234 -6.73 12.30 -18.03
C VAL A 234 -6.01 12.85 -16.81
N LYS A 235 -6.76 13.49 -15.91
CA LYS A 235 -6.19 14.21 -14.76
C LYS A 235 -6.34 13.44 -13.46
N MET A 236 -5.25 13.33 -12.70
CA MET A 236 -5.31 12.80 -11.33
C MET A 236 -5.81 13.87 -10.37
N ARG A 237 -7.05 13.73 -9.88
CA ARG A 237 -7.69 14.73 -8.99
C ARG A 237 -7.45 14.47 -7.52
N LEU A 238 -7.16 13.23 -7.14
CA LEU A 238 -6.97 12.82 -5.75
C LEU A 238 -5.88 11.75 -5.64
N VAL A 239 -5.01 11.91 -4.66
CA VAL A 239 -4.12 10.86 -4.16
C VAL A 239 -4.36 10.70 -2.67
N ALA A 240 -4.69 9.48 -2.25
CA ALA A 240 -4.78 9.08 -0.87
C ALA A 240 -3.76 7.98 -0.61
N PHE A 241 -2.86 8.21 0.34
CA PHE A 241 -1.94 7.20 0.84
C PHE A 241 -2.23 6.91 2.30
N LEU A 242 -2.34 5.64 2.64
CA LEU A 242 -2.61 5.15 3.97
C LEU A 242 -1.55 4.12 4.34
N THR A 243 -1.06 4.18 5.58
CA THR A 243 -0.27 3.08 6.15
C THR A 243 -0.92 2.57 7.43
N ALA A 244 -1.06 1.25 7.54
CA ALA A 244 -1.50 0.56 8.74
C ALA A 244 -0.29 -0.13 9.40
N ILE A 245 0.02 0.25 10.63
CA ILE A 245 1.17 -0.26 11.38
C ILE A 245 0.75 -0.72 12.78
N PRO A 246 1.45 -1.67 13.42
CA PRO A 246 1.15 -2.06 14.80
C PRO A 246 1.38 -0.90 15.78
N VAL A 247 0.53 -0.76 16.81
CA VAL A 247 0.59 0.31 17.83
C VAL A 247 1.91 0.37 18.59
N GLN A 248 2.65 -0.74 18.64
CA GLN A 248 4.01 -0.79 19.20
C GLN A 248 5.04 0.01 18.39
N SER A 249 4.63 0.54 17.23
CA SER A 249 5.42 1.41 16.37
C SER A 249 4.92 2.85 16.48
N GLU A 250 5.80 3.75 16.89
CA GLU A 250 5.52 5.18 16.99
C GLU A 250 6.03 5.91 15.75
N ILE A 251 5.23 6.83 15.18
CA ILE A 251 5.77 7.80 14.21
C ILE A 251 6.56 8.83 14.99
N SER A 252 7.87 8.87 14.72
CA SER A 252 8.77 9.86 15.34
C SER A 252 8.90 11.13 14.51
N ILE A 253 8.80 11.04 13.18
CA ILE A 253 8.92 12.18 12.24
C ILE A 253 8.09 11.88 10.98
N SER A 254 7.37 12.88 10.46
CA SER A 254 6.80 12.85 9.10
C SER A 254 7.07 14.17 8.38
N ASN A 255 7.37 14.11 7.08
CA ASN A 255 7.64 15.30 6.26
C ASN A 255 6.36 16.06 5.86
N THR A 256 5.23 15.36 5.83
CA THR A 256 3.91 15.88 5.50
C THR A 256 3.00 15.56 6.68
N ALA A 257 2.32 16.58 7.22
CA ALA A 257 1.36 16.35 8.31
C ALA A 257 0.34 15.29 7.86
N SER A 258 0.15 14.25 8.67
CA SER A 258 -0.90 13.28 8.41
C SER A 258 -2.24 14.00 8.46
N HIS A 259 -3.09 13.72 7.47
CA HIS A 259 -4.43 14.28 7.40
C HIS A 259 -5.32 13.69 8.52
N LYS A 260 -5.15 12.40 8.85
CA LYS A 260 -5.84 11.72 9.96
C LYS A 260 -4.95 10.63 10.57
N MET A 261 -5.11 10.41 11.87
CA MET A 261 -4.54 9.30 12.63
C MET A 261 -5.65 8.67 13.48
N ARG A 262 -5.79 7.34 13.45
CA ARG A 262 -6.78 6.62 14.26
C ARG A 262 -6.37 5.18 14.54
N LEU A 263 -6.89 4.63 15.63
CA LEU A 263 -6.88 3.19 15.86
C LEU A 263 -7.81 2.52 14.84
N LEU A 264 -7.37 1.42 14.25
CA LEU A 264 -8.12 0.64 13.29
C LEU A 264 -9.19 -0.21 14.01
N GLU A 265 -10.40 -0.27 13.47
CA GLU A 265 -11.47 -1.12 13.99
C GLU A 265 -11.16 -2.60 13.74
N HIS A 266 -10.55 -3.28 14.72
CA HIS A 266 -9.99 -4.62 14.53
C HIS A 266 -10.98 -5.61 13.88
N ASP A 267 -12.18 -5.77 14.43
CA ASP A 267 -13.14 -6.77 13.93
C ASP A 267 -13.54 -6.54 12.46
N LEU A 268 -13.74 -5.27 12.08
CA LEU A 268 -14.08 -4.88 10.72
C LEU A 268 -12.96 -5.27 9.75
N TRP A 269 -11.72 -4.89 10.06
CA TRP A 269 -10.59 -5.07 9.17
C TRP A 269 -9.97 -6.46 9.24
N ASN A 270 -10.22 -7.21 10.32
CA ASN A 270 -9.86 -8.61 10.43
C ASN A 270 -10.63 -9.46 9.41
N ALA A 271 -11.89 -9.13 9.12
CA ALA A 271 -12.67 -9.78 8.05
C ALA A 271 -12.19 -9.39 6.63
N TYR A 272 -11.55 -8.23 6.47
CA TYR A 272 -10.98 -7.77 5.19
C TYR A 272 -9.72 -8.53 4.76
N MET A 273 -9.07 -9.18 5.72
CA MET A 273 -7.77 -9.83 5.54
C MET A 273 -7.88 -11.33 5.74
N PRO A 274 -7.63 -12.16 4.70
CA PRO A 274 -7.41 -13.59 4.88
C PRO A 274 -6.29 -13.80 5.91
N GLY A 275 -6.51 -14.68 6.87
CA GLY A 275 -5.56 -14.93 7.96
C GLY A 275 -5.55 -13.89 9.09
N GLY A 276 -6.33 -12.81 8.95
CA GLY A 276 -6.53 -11.77 9.97
C GLY A 276 -5.46 -10.68 10.00
N ILE A 277 -5.59 -9.77 10.96
CA ILE A 277 -4.63 -8.68 11.24
C ILE A 277 -4.17 -8.71 12.70
N PRO A 278 -3.02 -8.11 13.04
CA PRO A 278 -2.64 -7.90 14.43
C PRO A 278 -3.70 -7.08 15.18
N GLU A 279 -3.82 -7.31 16.48
CA GLU A 279 -4.56 -6.43 17.36
C GLU A 279 -3.82 -5.08 17.51
N GLY A 280 -4.59 -4.01 17.68
CA GLY A 280 -4.00 -2.69 17.92
C GLY A 280 -3.22 -2.15 16.71
N MET A 281 -3.83 -2.13 15.53
CA MET A 281 -3.24 -1.46 14.36
C MET A 281 -3.62 0.03 14.37
N VAL A 282 -2.65 0.90 14.06
CA VAL A 282 -2.85 2.35 13.91
C VAL A 282 -2.72 2.71 12.43
N VAL A 283 -3.64 3.56 11.98
CA VAL A 283 -3.68 4.06 10.62
C VAL A 283 -3.21 5.50 10.57
N TYR A 284 -2.34 5.79 9.61
CA TYR A 284 -1.99 7.14 9.21
C TYR A 284 -2.38 7.38 7.77
N HIS A 285 -3.03 8.51 7.51
CA HIS A 285 -3.58 8.83 6.20
C HIS A 285 -3.06 10.19 5.73
N TRP A 286 -2.50 10.23 4.53
CA TRP A 286 -2.14 11.45 3.80
C TRP A 286 -3.00 11.56 2.56
N LYS A 287 -3.53 12.75 2.31
CA LYS A 287 -4.46 13.00 1.21
C LYS A 287 -4.11 14.32 0.53
N ARG A 288 -4.09 14.32 -0.80
CA ARG A 288 -4.03 15.52 -1.64
C ARG A 288 -5.20 15.47 -2.62
N THR A 289 -5.93 16.57 -2.72
CA THR A 289 -7.06 16.73 -3.66
C THR A 289 -6.86 18.04 -4.42
N THR A 290 -7.17 18.06 -5.71
CA THR A 290 -7.30 19.30 -6.49
C THR A 290 -8.66 19.93 -6.17
N SER A 291 -8.69 21.14 -5.61
CA SER A 291 -9.95 21.82 -5.24
C SER A 291 -10.86 22.06 -6.44
N VAL A 292 -12.14 21.67 -6.33
CA VAL A 292 -13.25 22.13 -7.19
C VAL A 292 -13.74 23.46 -6.63
N PRO A 293 -13.78 24.56 -7.41
CA PRO A 293 -14.44 25.79 -6.97
C PRO A 293 -15.92 25.51 -6.77
N SER A 294 -16.50 26.05 -5.70
CA SER A 294 -17.94 26.02 -5.40
C SER A 294 -18.82 26.81 -6.40
N ASP A 295 -18.25 27.34 -7.49
CA ASP A 295 -18.94 28.18 -8.47
C ASP A 295 -18.97 27.49 -9.87
N PRO A 296 -20.15 27.09 -10.37
CA PRO A 296 -20.30 26.43 -11.66
C PRO A 296 -20.00 27.32 -12.89
N THR A 297 -19.79 28.63 -12.72
CA THR A 297 -19.42 29.54 -13.82
C THR A 297 -17.92 29.51 -14.17
N LEU A 298 -17.09 28.90 -13.31
CA LEU A 298 -15.63 28.74 -13.50
C LEU A 298 -15.23 27.32 -13.94
N ALA A 299 -16.18 26.44 -14.23
CA ALA A 299 -15.94 25.05 -14.61
C ALA A 299 -15.15 24.84 -15.92
N SER A 300 -14.96 25.90 -16.73
CA SER A 300 -14.25 25.83 -18.01
C SER A 300 -12.72 25.93 -17.91
N GLU A 301 -12.14 26.22 -16.74
CA GLU A 301 -10.68 26.29 -16.54
C GLU A 301 -10.21 25.48 -15.31
N PHE A 302 -10.48 24.18 -15.30
CA PHE A 302 -9.90 23.28 -14.30
C PHE A 302 -8.44 22.93 -14.67
N THR A 303 -7.46 23.63 -14.08
CA THR A 303 -6.01 23.47 -14.39
C THR A 303 -5.22 22.70 -13.34
N GLY A 304 -5.82 22.30 -12.21
CA GLY A 304 -5.14 21.50 -11.19
C GLY A 304 -5.06 20.02 -11.57
N GLU A 305 -3.85 19.48 -11.63
CA GLU A 305 -3.58 18.04 -11.70
C GLU A 305 -2.53 17.68 -10.63
N ILE A 306 -2.68 16.51 -10.01
CA ILE A 306 -1.64 15.95 -9.15
C ILE A 306 -0.61 15.25 -10.05
N GLY A 307 0.54 15.90 -10.25
CA GLY A 307 1.66 15.35 -11.00
C GLY A 307 2.39 14.25 -10.22
N ASP A 308 2.65 14.51 -8.94
CA ASP A 308 3.41 13.67 -8.02
C ASP A 308 2.79 13.66 -6.60
N PHE A 309 3.23 12.71 -5.77
CA PHE A 309 2.87 12.68 -4.36
C PHE A 309 3.95 11.98 -3.53
N THR A 310 4.26 12.54 -2.36
CA THR A 310 5.24 11.95 -1.43
C THR A 310 4.73 11.96 0.01
N ALA A 311 4.94 10.85 0.72
CA ALA A 311 4.70 10.74 2.16
C ALA A 311 5.86 9.96 2.79
N PHE A 312 6.65 10.66 3.60
CA PHE A 312 7.76 10.07 4.34
C PHE A 312 7.39 9.93 5.81
N VAL A 313 7.72 8.76 6.36
CA VAL A 313 7.40 8.36 7.72
C VAL A 313 8.62 7.69 8.34
N LYS A 314 9.04 8.18 9.50
CA LYS A 314 10.01 7.50 10.36
C LYS A 314 9.29 6.81 11.50
N LEU A 315 9.35 5.49 11.50
CA LEU A 315 8.81 4.62 12.54
C LEU A 315 9.89 4.25 13.55
N ARG A 316 9.49 4.16 14.81
CA ARG A 316 10.29 3.59 15.90
C ARG A 316 9.47 2.46 16.51
N THR A 317 9.93 1.23 16.35
CA THR A 317 9.26 0.05 16.89
C THR A 317 10.12 -0.56 17.99
N ARG A 318 9.56 -0.69 19.18
CA ARG A 318 10.26 -1.35 20.28
C ARG A 318 10.23 -2.86 20.08
N ARG A 319 11.40 -3.49 19.96
CA ARG A 319 11.54 -4.94 19.80
C ARG A 319 11.93 -5.60 21.12
N SER A 320 11.17 -6.62 21.48
CA SER A 320 11.46 -7.53 22.59
C SER A 320 10.94 -8.91 22.23
N SER A 321 11.76 -9.94 22.42
CA SER A 321 11.41 -11.33 22.15
C SER A 321 12.26 -12.24 23.02
N VAL A 322 11.78 -13.45 23.34
CA VAL A 322 12.52 -14.41 24.17
C VAL A 322 13.93 -14.66 23.63
N GLN A 323 14.10 -14.65 22.30
CA GLN A 323 15.41 -14.77 21.66
C GLN A 323 16.34 -13.59 22.01
N ILE A 324 15.83 -12.36 22.02
CA ILE A 324 16.57 -11.16 22.46
C ILE A 324 16.94 -11.30 23.94
N TRP A 325 16.02 -11.76 24.79
CA TRP A 325 16.30 -12.00 26.21
C TRP A 325 17.41 -13.03 26.41
N VAL A 326 17.36 -14.17 25.71
CA VAL A 326 18.39 -15.21 25.79
C VAL A 326 19.74 -14.69 25.30
N ALA A 327 19.79 -13.98 24.17
CA ALA A 327 21.02 -13.39 23.66
C ALA A 327 21.63 -12.38 24.65
N TYR A 328 20.81 -11.51 25.23
CA TYR A 328 21.23 -10.56 26.26
C TYR A 328 21.80 -11.28 27.50
N LEU A 329 21.12 -12.32 28.01
CA LEU A 329 21.59 -13.09 29.16
C LEU A 329 22.90 -13.82 28.88
N LEU A 330 23.09 -14.36 27.67
CA LEU A 330 24.35 -14.97 27.25
C LEU A 330 25.50 -13.95 27.24
N VAL A 331 25.27 -12.76 26.68
CA VAL A 331 26.25 -11.68 26.69
C VAL A 331 26.58 -11.24 28.11
N ALA A 332 25.57 -11.06 28.96
CA ALA A 332 25.76 -10.71 30.37
C ALA A 332 26.56 -11.78 31.13
N PHE A 333 26.29 -13.08 30.86
CA PHE A 333 27.05 -14.19 31.42
C PHE A 333 28.53 -14.14 31.00
N VAL A 334 28.81 -13.93 29.71
CA VAL A 334 30.18 -13.79 29.19
C VAL A 334 30.91 -12.61 29.86
N PHE A 335 30.26 -11.45 29.99
CA PHE A 335 30.83 -10.32 30.73
C PHE A 335 31.09 -10.66 32.20
N GLY A 336 30.20 -11.42 32.84
CA GLY A 336 30.41 -11.91 34.20
C GLY A 336 31.65 -12.81 34.33
N VAL A 337 31.82 -13.76 33.42
CA VAL A 337 33.00 -14.66 33.39
C VAL A 337 34.28 -13.86 33.14
N LEU A 338 34.29 -12.97 32.14
CA LEU A 338 35.45 -12.13 31.83
C LEU A 338 35.80 -11.18 32.98
N GLY A 339 34.79 -10.59 33.62
CA GLY A 339 34.97 -9.74 34.79
C GLY A 339 35.61 -10.49 35.96
N ASN A 340 35.16 -11.73 36.20
CA ASN A 340 35.74 -12.59 37.24
C ASN A 340 37.18 -12.99 36.92
N LEU A 341 37.49 -13.33 35.67
CA LEU A 341 38.86 -13.61 35.24
C LEU A 341 39.78 -12.39 35.40
N ALA A 342 39.31 -11.21 34.99
CA ALA A 342 40.05 -9.96 35.16
C ALA A 342 40.29 -9.63 36.63
N ALA A 343 39.28 -9.78 37.50
CA ALA A 343 39.41 -9.58 38.94
C ALA A 343 40.46 -10.53 39.53
N ASN A 344 40.45 -11.81 39.17
CA ASN A 344 41.44 -12.79 39.63
C ASN A 344 42.86 -12.46 39.14
N LEU A 345 43.02 -12.01 37.89
CA LEU A 345 44.31 -11.58 37.37
C LEU A 345 44.85 -10.35 38.11
N ILE A 346 43.99 -9.37 38.37
CA ILE A 346 44.34 -8.16 39.14
C ILE A 346 44.75 -8.56 40.56
N GLN A 347 43.96 -9.40 41.22
CA GLN A 347 44.24 -9.89 42.57
C GLN A 347 45.58 -10.63 42.61
N SER A 348 45.84 -11.53 41.65
CA SER A 348 47.12 -12.23 41.55
C SER A 348 48.30 -11.28 41.31
N CYS A 349 48.13 -10.18 40.58
CA CYS A 349 49.17 -9.18 40.38
C CYS A 349 49.44 -8.34 41.65
N ILE A 350 48.40 -8.10 42.46
CA ILE A 350 48.52 -7.40 43.74
C ILE A 350 49.22 -8.33 44.76
N ASP A 351 48.79 -9.59 44.84
CA ASP A 351 49.33 -10.56 45.79
C ASP A 351 50.76 -11.00 45.42
N GLY A 352 51.11 -10.98 44.14
CA GLY A 352 52.47 -11.25 43.63
C GLY A 352 53.44 -10.07 43.73
N ARG A 353 53.01 -8.91 44.26
CA ARG A 353 53.88 -7.78 44.60
C ARG A 353 54.13 -7.74 46.11
N TRP A 354 54.92 -8.68 46.60
CA TRP A 354 55.68 -8.60 47.87
C TRP A 354 57.07 -9.19 47.69
#